data_AF-A0A671SYS6-F1
#
_entry.id   AF-A0A671SYS6-F1
#
_cell.length_a   1.000
_cell.length_b   1.000
_cell.length_c   1.000
_cell.angle_alpha   90.00
_cell.angle_beta   90.00
_cell.angle_gamma   90.00
#
_symmetry.space_group_name_H-M   'P 1'
#
loop_
_entity.id
_entity.type
_entity.pdbx_description
1 polymer ?
#
loop_
_entity_poly.entity_id
_entity_poly.type
_entity_poly.pdbx_seq_one_letter_code
_entity_poly.pdbx_strand_id
1 'polypeptide(L)'
;LSLDFVLQDQYDIIDKHTQSGLDLVEKYVKFVKERTEIEQNYAKQLRNLSKKYSPKRGSKEEQECRFSNHQAFLDILNEVNDYAGQRELIAENMMINICIELTKYLQELKQERKMHLSEAKKAQQYLEGTYKQLDNSKKRFEREWREAEKAAQYAEKTDQDLNATKADVEKAKQQAHMRTHIAEECKNDYASQLQKYNKEQNQFYFTDMLQDMDERRIKKLAQGYVLFADTERHVMPIIGKCLEGIARAGTNVNERNDSVVLIEQHKSGFERPGDLEFEDYSQGINRASSDSSLGTPKGPLELLGKNKNKTFRLFNKKSKLPSSSLSPFSTTPTPSPANGPPSPKFGRDPLSYCLMEINKTVKPRISSFRTLKRTVSPVDSEGFTHLPPEQRRKRLQQKIDDISKELQKEIDQSEALGKMKDVYEKNPQMGDPASLAPQITQTAQNMERLRGELNKYEVSAIYTEFDDEFEEEELAAPIGQCTALYNFPGSSEGTISMQEGEVLFVVEEDKGDGWTRVRRNNGDEGYIPTSYATITLNK
;
A
#
# COMPACT_ATOMS: atom_id res chain seq x y z
N LEU A 1 13.13 -31.75 -19.28
CA LEU A 1 11.92 -32.31 -19.91
C LEU A 1 11.00 -31.12 -20.15
N SER A 2 10.62 -30.85 -21.40
CA SER A 2 9.61 -29.83 -21.69
C SER A 2 8.22 -30.45 -21.43
N LEU A 3 7.33 -29.69 -20.77
CA LEU A 3 5.92 -30.08 -20.59
C LEU A 3 5.23 -30.23 -21.95
N ASP A 4 5.55 -29.34 -22.89
CA ASP A 4 4.85 -29.23 -24.17
C ASP A 4 5.12 -30.42 -25.10
N PHE A 5 6.25 -31.12 -24.93
CA PHE A 5 6.52 -32.38 -25.65
C PHE A 5 5.67 -33.57 -25.16
N VAL A 6 5.07 -33.49 -23.97
CA VAL A 6 4.40 -34.62 -23.30
C VAL A 6 2.89 -34.38 -23.09
N LEU A 7 2.47 -33.13 -22.91
CA LEU A 7 1.10 -32.74 -22.54
C LEU A 7 0.38 -31.93 -23.64
N GLN A 8 0.80 -32.12 -24.89
CA GLN A 8 0.46 -31.22 -25.99
C GLN A 8 -1.01 -31.24 -26.43
N ASP A 9 -1.73 -32.32 -26.14
CA ASP A 9 -3.17 -32.45 -26.31
C ASP A 9 -3.96 -32.04 -25.05
N GLN A 10 -3.27 -31.75 -23.93
CA GLN A 10 -3.84 -31.47 -22.62
C GLN A 10 -3.97 -29.96 -22.32
N TYR A 11 -4.38 -29.17 -23.32
CA TYR A 11 -4.60 -27.71 -23.17
C TYR A 11 -5.46 -27.38 -21.93
N ASP A 12 -6.55 -28.12 -21.71
CA ASP A 12 -7.45 -27.93 -20.56
C ASP A 12 -6.79 -28.23 -19.20
N ILE A 13 -5.75 -29.07 -19.15
CA ILE A 13 -4.97 -29.33 -17.94
C ILE A 13 -3.99 -28.19 -17.69
N ILE A 14 -3.31 -27.72 -18.73
CA ILE A 14 -2.36 -26.59 -18.65
C ILE A 14 -3.09 -25.30 -18.25
N ASP A 15 -4.27 -25.04 -18.83
CA ASP A 15 -5.16 -23.93 -18.47
C ASP A 15 -5.52 -24.00 -16.97
N LYS A 16 -6.02 -25.13 -16.48
CA LYS A 16 -6.39 -25.31 -15.05
C LYS A 16 -5.20 -25.24 -14.11
N HIS A 17 -4.07 -25.86 -14.44
CA HIS A 17 -2.85 -25.86 -13.62
C HIS A 17 -2.29 -24.43 -13.47
N THR A 18 -2.11 -23.73 -14.59
CA THR A 18 -1.60 -22.35 -14.57
C THR A 18 -2.55 -21.42 -13.81
N GLN A 19 -3.88 -21.58 -13.96
CA GLN A 19 -4.86 -20.81 -13.17
C GLN A 19 -4.74 -21.11 -11.67
N SER A 20 -4.76 -22.39 -11.28
CA SER A 20 -4.67 -22.80 -9.88
C SER A 20 -3.42 -22.29 -9.18
N GLY A 21 -2.30 -22.12 -9.91
CA GLY A 21 -1.10 -21.52 -9.36
C GLY A 21 -1.16 -19.99 -9.25
N LEU A 22 -1.91 -19.29 -10.10
CA LEU A 22 -2.21 -17.87 -9.89
C LEU A 22 -3.14 -17.68 -8.67
N ASP A 23 -4.13 -18.55 -8.51
CA ASP A 23 -5.03 -18.55 -7.35
C ASP A 23 -4.25 -18.81 -6.03
N LEU A 24 -3.20 -19.65 -6.08
CA LEU A 24 -2.30 -19.87 -4.94
C LEU A 24 -1.48 -18.62 -4.58
N VAL A 25 -0.98 -17.87 -5.57
CA VAL A 25 -0.30 -16.58 -5.33
C VAL A 25 -1.27 -15.59 -4.68
N GLU A 26 -2.49 -15.48 -5.20
CA GLU A 26 -3.52 -14.58 -4.65
C GLU A 26 -3.89 -14.97 -3.20
N LYS A 27 -4.04 -16.27 -2.93
CA LYS A 27 -4.29 -16.79 -1.58
C LYS A 27 -3.13 -16.50 -0.62
N TYR A 28 -1.88 -16.60 -1.09
CA TYR A 28 -0.72 -16.26 -0.26
C TYR A 28 -0.66 -14.76 0.06
N VAL A 29 -0.93 -13.89 -0.93
CA VAL A 29 -1.02 -12.43 -0.70
C VAL A 29 -2.06 -12.11 0.37
N LYS A 30 -3.27 -12.68 0.29
CA LYS A 30 -4.34 -12.49 1.29
C LYS A 30 -3.90 -12.95 2.69
N PHE A 31 -3.28 -14.13 2.79
CA PHE A 31 -2.71 -14.62 4.06
C PHE A 31 -1.64 -13.67 4.65
N VAL A 32 -0.73 -13.13 3.83
CA VAL A 32 0.30 -12.19 4.33
C VAL A 32 -0.32 -10.83 4.70
N LYS A 33 -1.40 -10.41 4.02
CA LYS A 33 -2.19 -9.23 4.37
C LYS A 33 -2.83 -9.38 5.76
N GLU A 34 -3.59 -10.44 6.00
CA GLU A 34 -4.19 -10.75 7.31
C GLU A 34 -3.11 -10.84 8.42
N ARG A 35 -1.99 -11.50 8.12
CA ARG A 35 -0.85 -11.59 9.03
C ARG A 35 -0.24 -10.22 9.37
N THR A 36 -0.25 -9.29 8.42
CA THR A 36 0.25 -7.92 8.57
C THR A 36 -0.67 -7.09 9.46
N GLU A 37 -1.98 -7.20 9.28
CA GLU A 37 -3.00 -6.50 10.10
C GLU A 37 -2.94 -6.92 11.57
N ILE A 38 -2.80 -8.23 11.82
CA ILE A 38 -2.56 -8.78 13.18
C ILE A 38 -1.32 -8.13 13.82
N GLU A 39 -0.25 -7.92 13.04
CA GLU A 39 1.00 -7.33 13.51
C GLU A 39 0.86 -5.83 13.83
N GLN A 40 0.19 -5.07 12.96
CA GLN A 40 -0.10 -3.65 13.21
C GLN A 40 -0.96 -3.47 14.46
N ASN A 41 -1.99 -4.31 14.64
CA ASN A 41 -2.86 -4.27 15.81
C ASN A 41 -2.07 -4.59 17.10
N TYR A 42 -1.20 -5.61 17.08
CA TYR A 42 -0.32 -5.93 18.21
C TYR A 42 0.61 -4.75 18.57
N ALA A 43 1.25 -4.13 17.57
CA ALA A 43 2.07 -2.93 17.77
C ALA A 43 1.27 -1.74 18.35
N LYS A 44 0.07 -1.47 17.81
CA LYS A 44 -0.88 -0.43 18.29
C LYS A 44 -1.25 -0.67 19.75
N GLN A 45 -1.54 -1.91 20.15
CA GLN A 45 -1.86 -2.28 21.52
C GLN A 45 -0.67 -2.10 22.48
N LEU A 46 0.53 -2.52 22.11
CA LEU A 46 1.74 -2.34 22.93
C LEU A 46 2.10 -0.86 23.13
N ARG A 47 1.98 -0.05 22.07
CA ARG A 47 2.21 1.41 22.15
C ARG A 47 1.18 2.09 23.05
N ASN A 48 -0.09 1.70 22.94
CA ASN A 48 -1.16 2.19 23.82
C ASN A 48 -0.94 1.77 25.28
N LEU A 49 -0.43 0.56 25.52
CA LEU A 49 -0.06 0.07 26.85
C LEU A 49 1.06 0.94 27.46
N SER A 50 2.18 1.12 26.75
CA SER A 50 3.30 1.96 27.22
C SER A 50 2.85 3.40 27.53
N LYS A 51 2.09 4.01 26.61
CA LYS A 51 1.54 5.36 26.76
C LYS A 51 0.55 5.48 27.93
N LYS A 52 -0.23 4.44 28.25
CA LYS A 52 -1.21 4.43 29.34
C LYS A 52 -0.55 4.47 30.73
N TYR A 53 0.61 3.83 30.89
CA TYR A 53 1.35 3.77 32.15
C TYR A 53 2.49 4.79 32.25
N SER A 54 2.75 5.56 31.18
CA SER A 54 3.70 6.67 31.19
C SER A 54 3.18 7.85 32.05
N PRO A 55 4.03 8.53 32.84
CA PRO A 55 3.62 9.67 33.65
C PRO A 55 3.02 10.81 32.84
N LYS A 56 1.97 11.43 33.38
CA LYS A 56 1.40 12.65 32.80
C LYS A 56 2.28 13.85 33.19
N ARG A 57 2.77 14.61 32.21
CA ARG A 57 3.55 15.85 32.45
C ARG A 57 2.86 16.76 33.46
N GLY A 58 3.60 17.22 34.47
CA GLY A 58 3.10 18.14 35.50
C GLY A 58 2.25 17.48 36.59
N SER A 59 2.27 16.15 36.72
CA SER A 59 1.62 15.42 37.82
C SER A 59 2.55 15.26 39.04
N LYS A 60 1.99 14.90 40.20
CA LYS A 60 2.80 14.61 41.40
C LYS A 60 3.77 13.43 41.22
N GLU A 61 3.42 12.49 40.35
CA GLU A 61 4.22 11.29 40.01
C GLU A 61 5.59 11.69 39.42
N GLU A 62 5.71 12.88 38.80
CA GLU A 62 6.98 13.40 38.25
C GLU A 62 8.03 13.68 39.36
N GLN A 63 7.59 13.88 40.61
CA GLN A 63 8.48 14.00 41.78
C GLN A 63 8.98 12.63 42.26
N GLU A 64 8.18 11.58 42.10
CA GLU A 64 8.49 10.18 42.48
C GLU A 64 9.41 9.50 41.45
N CYS A 65 9.44 9.98 40.21
CA CYS A 65 10.39 9.58 39.16
C CYS A 65 11.88 9.82 39.53
N ARG A 66 12.18 10.45 40.67
CA ARG A 66 13.55 10.62 41.19
C ARG A 66 14.13 9.35 41.83
N PHE A 67 13.30 8.36 42.13
CA PHE A 67 13.75 7.07 42.66
C PHE A 67 14.11 6.12 41.52
N SER A 68 15.20 5.36 41.68
CA SER A 68 15.72 4.43 40.69
C SER A 68 14.72 3.34 40.31
N ASN A 69 13.87 2.90 41.24
CA ASN A 69 12.79 1.96 40.96
C ASN A 69 11.71 2.52 40.02
N HIS A 70 11.36 3.81 40.13
CA HIS A 70 10.42 4.47 39.24
C HIS A 70 11.07 4.74 37.87
N GLN A 71 12.32 5.23 37.86
CA GLN A 71 13.06 5.43 36.61
C GLN A 71 13.22 4.11 35.83
N ALA A 72 13.53 3.00 36.49
CA ALA A 72 13.61 1.68 35.86
C ALA A 72 12.26 1.26 35.22
N PHE A 73 11.12 1.58 35.84
CA PHE A 73 9.82 1.35 35.22
C PHE A 73 9.62 2.20 33.96
N LEU A 74 10.04 3.47 33.96
CA LEU A 74 9.99 4.32 32.76
C LEU A 74 10.88 3.78 31.64
N ASP A 75 12.08 3.31 31.98
CA ASP A 75 13.00 2.70 31.01
C ASP A 75 12.37 1.44 30.38
N ILE A 76 11.70 0.58 31.18
CA ILE A 76 10.94 -0.56 30.67
C ILE A 76 9.80 -0.13 29.73
N LEU A 77 9.05 0.92 30.07
CA LEU A 77 7.97 1.44 29.21
C LEU A 77 8.52 1.97 27.86
N ASN A 78 9.70 2.59 27.86
CA ASN A 78 10.38 3.04 26.64
C ASN A 78 10.80 1.84 25.76
N GLU A 79 11.44 0.82 26.34
CA GLU A 79 11.86 -0.37 25.59
C GLU A 79 10.65 -1.16 25.01
N VAL A 80 9.51 -1.20 25.72
CA VAL A 80 8.26 -1.77 25.20
C VAL A 80 7.69 -0.94 24.03
N ASN A 81 7.82 0.39 24.07
CA ASN A 81 7.43 1.26 22.95
C ASN A 81 8.33 1.06 21.72
N ASP A 82 9.64 0.91 21.93
CA ASP A 82 10.59 0.71 20.85
C ASP A 82 10.47 -0.70 20.23
N TYR A 83 10.21 -1.72 21.05
CA TYR A 83 9.79 -3.05 20.59
C TYR A 83 8.51 -2.98 19.74
N ALA A 84 7.49 -2.21 20.17
CA ALA A 84 6.27 -2.01 19.38
C ALA A 84 6.56 -1.39 18.00
N GLY A 85 7.51 -0.44 17.93
CA GLY A 85 8.00 0.11 16.66
C GLY A 85 8.69 -0.93 15.77
N GLN A 86 9.39 -1.92 16.33
CA GLN A 86 9.95 -3.02 15.53
C GLN A 86 8.86 -3.94 14.97
N ARG A 87 7.78 -4.19 15.72
CA ARG A 87 6.65 -4.99 15.24
C ARG A 87 5.89 -4.27 14.12
N GLU A 88 5.65 -2.97 14.26
CA GLU A 88 5.11 -2.11 13.18
C GLU A 88 5.98 -2.15 11.91
N LEU A 89 7.32 -2.12 12.05
CA LEU A 89 8.25 -2.20 10.93
C LEU A 89 8.18 -3.55 10.19
N ILE A 90 7.93 -4.68 10.88
CA ILE A 90 7.68 -5.97 10.22
C ILE A 90 6.44 -5.86 9.35
N ALA A 91 5.36 -5.31 9.90
CA ALA A 91 4.08 -5.17 9.22
C ALA A 91 4.20 -4.33 7.95
N GLU A 92 4.84 -3.16 8.05
CA GLU A 92 5.16 -2.32 6.88
C GLU A 92 5.94 -3.14 5.83
N ASN A 93 7.05 -3.79 6.21
CA ASN A 93 7.88 -4.52 5.26
C ASN A 93 7.18 -5.73 4.61
N MET A 94 6.28 -6.41 5.32
CA MET A 94 5.44 -7.46 4.73
C MET A 94 4.44 -6.89 3.71
N MET A 95 3.79 -5.76 4.02
CA MET A 95 2.89 -5.09 3.08
C MET A 95 3.61 -4.65 1.81
N ILE A 96 4.71 -3.89 1.93
CA ILE A 96 5.41 -3.34 0.77
C ILE A 96 6.05 -4.45 -0.06
N ASN A 97 6.93 -5.26 0.56
CA ASN A 97 7.84 -6.11 -0.20
C ASN A 97 7.24 -7.48 -0.55
N ILE A 98 6.10 -7.86 0.03
CA ILE A 98 5.41 -9.11 -0.28
C ILE A 98 4.04 -8.84 -0.89
N CYS A 99 3.11 -8.19 -0.18
CA CYS A 99 1.73 -8.05 -0.65
C CYS A 99 1.64 -7.25 -1.96
N ILE A 100 2.24 -6.05 -2.01
CA ILE A 100 2.16 -5.17 -3.18
C ILE A 100 2.97 -5.72 -4.35
N GLU A 101 4.22 -6.12 -4.10
CA GLU A 101 5.11 -6.69 -5.13
C GLU A 101 4.57 -7.97 -5.77
N LEU A 102 3.98 -8.89 -4.99
CA LEU A 102 3.36 -10.09 -5.55
C LEU A 102 2.03 -9.79 -6.25
N THR A 103 1.28 -8.77 -5.83
CA THR A 103 0.02 -8.36 -6.48
C THR A 103 0.28 -7.75 -7.85
N LYS A 104 1.27 -6.85 -7.96
CA LYS A 104 1.71 -6.31 -9.24
C LYS A 104 2.17 -7.42 -10.19
N TYR A 105 3.03 -8.31 -9.71
CA TYR A 105 3.51 -9.44 -10.50
C TYR A 105 2.39 -10.44 -10.88
N LEU A 106 1.37 -10.61 -10.03
CA LEU A 106 0.18 -11.41 -10.33
C LEU A 106 -0.66 -10.80 -11.47
N GLN A 107 -0.76 -9.47 -11.56
CA GLN A 107 -1.43 -8.79 -12.67
C GLN A 107 -0.67 -8.99 -13.98
N GLU A 108 0.66 -8.84 -13.97
CA GLU A 108 1.54 -9.11 -15.11
C GLU A 108 1.37 -10.56 -15.62
N LEU A 109 1.42 -11.55 -14.72
CA LEU A 109 1.21 -12.97 -15.05
C LEU A 109 -0.20 -13.28 -15.55
N LYS A 110 -1.25 -12.66 -15.00
CA LYS A 110 -2.64 -12.82 -15.47
C LYS A 110 -2.76 -12.38 -16.95
N GLN A 111 -2.06 -11.31 -17.33
CA GLN A 111 -2.04 -10.83 -18.73
C GLN A 111 -1.12 -11.66 -19.63
N GLU A 112 0.08 -12.07 -19.17
CA GLU A 112 1.00 -12.94 -19.91
C GLU A 112 0.32 -14.29 -20.24
N ARG A 113 -0.28 -14.94 -19.24
CA ARG A 113 -1.03 -16.20 -19.41
C ARG A 113 -2.13 -16.08 -20.47
N LYS A 114 -2.89 -14.98 -20.43
CA LYS A 114 -3.98 -14.72 -21.40
C LYS A 114 -3.46 -14.53 -22.83
N MET A 115 -2.26 -13.96 -22.99
CA MET A 115 -1.58 -13.84 -24.28
C MET A 115 -1.21 -15.23 -24.83
N HIS A 116 -0.44 -16.01 -24.06
CA HIS A 116 0.04 -17.33 -24.49
C HIS A 116 -1.10 -18.29 -24.83
N LEU A 117 -2.17 -18.33 -24.01
CA LEU A 117 -3.35 -19.17 -24.27
C LEU A 117 -4.12 -18.73 -25.54
N SER A 118 -4.19 -17.41 -25.80
CA SER A 118 -4.79 -16.88 -27.04
C SER A 118 -3.97 -17.25 -28.28
N GLU A 119 -2.64 -17.22 -28.18
CA GLU A 119 -1.73 -17.61 -29.26
C GLU A 119 -1.76 -19.11 -29.52
N ALA A 120 -1.72 -19.95 -28.47
CA ALA A 120 -1.89 -21.38 -28.58
C ALA A 120 -3.21 -21.75 -29.29
N LYS A 121 -4.32 -21.09 -28.92
CA LYS A 121 -5.63 -21.29 -29.56
C LYS A 121 -5.64 -20.86 -31.03
N LYS A 122 -5.03 -19.73 -31.38
CA LYS A 122 -4.88 -19.30 -32.79
C LYS A 122 -4.06 -20.30 -33.60
N ALA A 123 -2.95 -20.77 -33.03
CA ALA A 123 -2.06 -21.73 -33.69
C ALA A 123 -2.76 -23.09 -33.89
N GLN A 124 -3.57 -23.53 -32.92
CA GLN A 124 -4.39 -24.74 -33.01
C GLN A 124 -5.45 -24.62 -34.11
N GLN A 125 -6.17 -23.49 -34.18
CA GLN A 125 -7.14 -23.20 -35.25
C GLN A 125 -6.48 -23.14 -36.63
N TYR A 126 -5.25 -22.62 -36.72
CA TYR A 126 -4.46 -22.58 -37.95
C TYR A 126 -4.05 -23.99 -38.40
N LEU A 127 -3.59 -24.84 -37.47
CA LEU A 127 -3.25 -26.24 -37.75
C LEU A 127 -4.49 -27.05 -38.16
N GLU A 128 -5.64 -26.85 -37.52
CA GLU A 128 -6.91 -27.46 -37.92
C GLU A 128 -7.35 -26.98 -39.33
N GLY A 129 -7.15 -25.70 -39.64
CA GLY A 129 -7.43 -25.13 -40.95
C GLY A 129 -6.56 -25.72 -42.07
N THR A 130 -5.26 -25.90 -41.82
CA THR A 130 -4.35 -26.55 -42.79
C THR A 130 -4.63 -28.05 -42.93
N TYR A 131 -5.01 -28.75 -41.85
CA TYR A 131 -5.49 -30.13 -41.92
C TYR A 131 -6.76 -30.26 -42.79
N LYS A 132 -7.74 -29.35 -42.66
CA LYS A 132 -8.93 -29.33 -43.52
C LYS A 132 -8.60 -29.08 -45.00
N GLN A 133 -7.59 -28.27 -45.30
CA GLN A 133 -7.09 -28.09 -46.68
C GLN A 133 -6.48 -29.40 -47.22
N LEU A 134 -5.66 -30.08 -46.42
CA LEU A 134 -5.05 -31.37 -46.75
C LEU A 134 -6.10 -32.46 -47.00
N ASP A 135 -7.06 -32.63 -46.10
CA ASP A 135 -8.13 -33.64 -46.19
C ASP A 135 -9.04 -33.40 -47.41
N ASN A 136 -9.39 -32.14 -47.71
CA ASN A 136 -10.14 -31.78 -48.91
C ASN A 136 -9.37 -32.09 -50.20
N SER A 137 -8.06 -31.76 -50.25
CA SER A 137 -7.21 -32.06 -51.40
C SER A 137 -7.04 -33.57 -51.61
N LYS A 138 -6.82 -34.33 -50.51
CA LYS A 138 -6.79 -35.80 -50.52
C LYS A 138 -8.08 -36.40 -51.08
N LYS A 139 -9.25 -35.98 -50.57
CA LYS A 139 -10.58 -36.44 -51.04
C LYS A 139 -10.83 -36.10 -52.50
N ARG A 140 -10.35 -34.95 -52.98
CA ARG A 140 -10.40 -34.58 -54.40
C ARG A 140 -9.53 -35.52 -55.23
N PHE A 141 -8.27 -35.73 -54.86
CA PHE A 141 -7.37 -36.67 -55.53
C PHE A 141 -7.97 -38.08 -55.60
N GLU A 142 -8.47 -38.62 -54.49
CA GLU A 142 -9.11 -39.95 -54.45
C GLU A 142 -10.34 -40.06 -55.38
N ARG A 143 -11.07 -38.97 -55.60
CA ARG A 143 -12.22 -38.93 -56.51
C ARG A 143 -11.77 -38.87 -57.97
N GLU A 144 -10.92 -37.90 -58.32
CA GLU A 144 -10.46 -37.76 -59.72
C GLU A 144 -9.66 -38.97 -60.19
N TRP A 145 -8.88 -39.61 -59.29
CA TRP A 145 -8.19 -40.88 -59.58
C TRP A 145 -9.16 -42.02 -59.93
N ARG A 146 -10.26 -42.17 -59.17
CA ARG A 146 -11.33 -43.14 -59.48
C ARG A 146 -12.03 -42.85 -60.80
N GLU A 147 -12.24 -41.58 -61.16
CA GLU A 147 -12.81 -41.22 -62.46
C GLU A 147 -11.83 -41.43 -63.63
N ALA A 148 -10.52 -41.24 -63.41
CA ALA A 148 -9.47 -41.59 -64.37
C ALA A 148 -9.39 -43.11 -64.60
N GLU A 149 -9.43 -43.91 -63.53
CA GLU A 149 -9.43 -45.37 -63.60
C GLU A 149 -10.66 -45.90 -64.36
N LYS A 150 -11.86 -45.37 -64.08
CA LYS A 150 -13.08 -45.69 -64.85
C LYS A 150 -12.95 -45.32 -66.33
N ALA A 151 -12.41 -44.14 -66.63
CA ALA A 151 -12.23 -43.67 -68.01
C ALA A 151 -11.21 -44.54 -68.78
N ALA A 152 -10.14 -44.97 -68.11
CA ALA A 152 -9.16 -45.91 -68.68
C ALA A 152 -9.80 -47.27 -68.98
N GLN A 153 -10.54 -47.86 -68.03
CA GLN A 153 -11.28 -49.11 -68.24
C GLN A 153 -12.33 -49.01 -69.35
N TYR A 154 -12.99 -47.85 -69.50
CA TYR A 154 -13.92 -47.60 -70.60
C TYR A 154 -13.21 -47.52 -71.95
N ALA A 155 -12.07 -46.83 -72.01
CA ALA A 155 -11.25 -46.75 -73.23
C ALA A 155 -10.71 -48.12 -73.65
N GLU A 156 -10.23 -48.93 -72.71
CA GLU A 156 -9.79 -50.31 -72.96
C GLU A 156 -10.93 -51.20 -73.49
N LYS A 157 -12.11 -51.15 -72.86
CA LYS A 157 -13.29 -51.90 -73.35
C LYS A 157 -13.73 -51.46 -74.75
N THR A 158 -13.65 -50.17 -75.05
CA THR A 158 -13.99 -49.62 -76.38
C THR A 158 -12.96 -50.05 -77.42
N ASP A 159 -11.68 -50.12 -77.08
CA ASP A 159 -10.58 -50.58 -77.95
C ASP A 159 -10.67 -52.09 -78.28
N GLN A 160 -11.30 -52.86 -77.40
CA GLN A 160 -11.53 -54.30 -77.55
C GLN A 160 -12.88 -54.65 -78.24
N ASP A 161 -13.78 -53.68 -78.43
CA ASP A 161 -15.07 -53.92 -79.10
C ASP A 161 -14.92 -53.94 -80.62
N LEU A 162 -15.19 -55.10 -81.23
CA LEU A 162 -15.16 -55.32 -82.67
C LEU A 162 -16.15 -54.43 -83.46
N ASN A 163 -17.13 -53.82 -82.79
CA ASN A 163 -18.14 -52.96 -83.40
C ASN A 163 -17.85 -51.46 -83.22
N ALA A 164 -16.86 -51.08 -82.39
CA ALA A 164 -16.52 -49.68 -82.16
C ALA A 164 -15.76 -49.09 -83.36
N THR A 165 -16.05 -47.84 -83.72
CA THR A 165 -15.28 -47.18 -84.79
C THR A 165 -13.94 -46.68 -84.28
N LYS A 166 -12.95 -46.54 -85.17
CA LYS A 166 -11.64 -45.94 -84.84
C LYS A 166 -11.77 -44.54 -84.22
N ALA A 167 -12.83 -43.79 -84.56
CA ALA A 167 -13.09 -42.48 -83.97
C ALA A 167 -13.62 -42.57 -82.52
N ASP A 168 -14.44 -43.58 -82.21
CA ASP A 168 -14.95 -43.81 -80.85
C ASP A 168 -13.83 -44.25 -79.90
N VAL A 169 -12.96 -45.14 -80.38
CA VAL A 169 -11.74 -45.58 -79.68
C VAL A 169 -10.82 -44.41 -79.37
N GLU A 170 -10.50 -43.58 -80.37
CA GLU A 170 -9.64 -42.41 -80.21
C GLU A 170 -10.25 -41.40 -79.23
N LYS A 171 -11.56 -41.13 -79.33
CA LYS A 171 -12.28 -40.25 -78.41
C LYS A 171 -12.27 -40.79 -76.97
N ALA A 172 -12.44 -42.10 -76.78
CA ALA A 172 -12.37 -42.72 -75.45
C ALA A 172 -10.94 -42.63 -74.86
N LYS A 173 -9.91 -42.86 -75.67
CA LYS A 173 -8.49 -42.71 -75.27
C LYS A 173 -8.14 -41.26 -74.91
N GLN A 174 -8.57 -40.28 -75.70
CA GLN A 174 -8.41 -38.86 -75.37
C GLN A 174 -9.12 -38.47 -74.06
N GLN A 175 -10.34 -38.98 -73.84
CA GLN A 175 -11.08 -38.77 -72.59
C GLN A 175 -10.39 -39.40 -71.38
N ALA A 176 -9.75 -40.57 -71.53
CA ALA A 176 -8.96 -41.22 -70.48
C ALA A 176 -7.66 -40.46 -70.17
N HIS A 177 -6.91 -40.02 -71.18
CA HIS A 177 -5.72 -39.19 -71.01
C HIS A 177 -6.03 -37.87 -70.32
N MET A 178 -7.12 -37.19 -70.70
CA MET A 178 -7.56 -35.95 -70.04
C MET A 178 -7.92 -36.18 -68.56
N ARG A 179 -8.59 -37.29 -68.22
CA ARG A 179 -8.90 -37.61 -66.82
C ARG A 179 -7.65 -37.95 -66.01
N THR A 180 -6.70 -38.67 -66.61
CA THR A 180 -5.40 -38.97 -65.99
C THR A 180 -4.65 -37.68 -65.66
N HIS A 181 -4.55 -36.73 -66.60
CA HIS A 181 -3.90 -35.44 -66.36
C HIS A 181 -4.51 -34.69 -65.16
N ILE A 182 -5.85 -34.63 -65.07
CA ILE A 182 -6.56 -33.99 -63.96
C ILE A 182 -6.27 -34.69 -62.61
N ALA A 183 -6.17 -36.03 -62.61
CA ALA A 183 -5.84 -36.79 -61.40
C ALA A 183 -4.38 -36.54 -60.96
N GLU A 184 -3.44 -36.46 -61.89
CA GLU A 184 -2.03 -36.10 -61.65
C GLU A 184 -1.87 -34.66 -61.13
N GLU A 185 -2.65 -33.69 -61.62
CA GLU A 185 -2.70 -32.34 -61.04
C GLU A 185 -3.20 -32.35 -59.59
N CYS A 186 -4.25 -33.12 -59.30
CA CYS A 186 -4.79 -33.26 -57.94
C CYS A 186 -3.81 -33.97 -56.98
N LYS A 187 -3.02 -34.92 -57.49
CA LYS A 187 -1.94 -35.59 -56.76
C LYS A 187 -0.83 -34.62 -56.36
N ASN A 188 -0.45 -33.72 -57.26
CA ASN A 188 0.56 -32.68 -57.00
C ASN A 188 0.07 -31.65 -55.97
N ASP A 189 -1.20 -31.21 -56.06
CA ASP A 189 -1.81 -30.37 -55.01
C ASP A 189 -1.82 -31.09 -53.65
N TYR A 190 -2.27 -32.35 -53.59
CA TYR A 190 -2.25 -33.14 -52.35
C TYR A 190 -0.84 -33.26 -51.75
N ALA A 191 0.17 -33.56 -52.56
CA ALA A 191 1.56 -33.62 -52.12
C ALA A 191 2.06 -32.26 -51.57
N SER A 192 1.67 -31.15 -52.21
CA SER A 192 1.99 -29.79 -51.74
C SER A 192 1.31 -29.46 -50.41
N GLN A 193 0.01 -29.75 -50.26
CA GLN A 193 -0.70 -29.54 -48.99
C GLN A 193 -0.13 -30.43 -47.87
N LEU A 194 0.33 -31.64 -48.19
CA LEU A 194 0.94 -32.57 -47.21
C LEU A 194 2.28 -32.04 -46.70
N GLN A 195 3.15 -31.58 -47.60
CA GLN A 195 4.43 -30.95 -47.20
C GLN A 195 4.20 -29.70 -46.33
N LYS A 196 3.23 -28.86 -46.71
CA LYS A 196 2.81 -27.70 -45.92
C LYS A 196 2.34 -28.13 -44.53
N TYR A 197 1.35 -29.03 -44.44
CA TYR A 197 0.80 -29.47 -43.16
C TYR A 197 1.88 -30.05 -42.24
N ASN A 198 2.75 -30.93 -42.74
CA ASN A 198 3.83 -31.52 -41.93
C ASN A 198 4.82 -30.46 -41.40
N LYS A 199 5.07 -29.39 -42.18
CA LYS A 199 5.90 -28.26 -41.72
C LYS A 199 5.21 -27.47 -40.61
N GLU A 200 3.95 -27.08 -40.81
CA GLU A 200 3.20 -26.32 -39.79
C GLU A 200 2.96 -27.16 -38.52
N GLN A 201 2.73 -28.46 -38.67
CA GLN A 201 2.68 -29.41 -37.55
C GLN A 201 4.01 -29.39 -36.79
N ASN A 202 5.16 -29.58 -37.44
CA ASN A 202 6.45 -29.54 -36.75
C ASN A 202 6.75 -28.19 -36.07
N GLN A 203 6.14 -27.08 -36.48
CA GLN A 203 6.32 -25.76 -35.84
C GLN A 203 5.37 -25.52 -34.65
N PHE A 204 4.19 -26.12 -34.62
CA PHE A 204 3.22 -25.99 -33.53
C PHE A 204 3.69 -26.66 -32.21
N TYR A 205 4.72 -27.52 -32.26
CA TYR A 205 5.10 -28.47 -31.20
C TYR A 205 6.27 -27.97 -30.32
N PHE A 206 6.61 -26.66 -30.37
CA PHE A 206 7.89 -26.11 -29.87
C PHE A 206 7.78 -24.87 -28.94
N THR A 207 6.62 -24.57 -28.38
CA THR A 207 6.38 -23.28 -27.70
C THR A 207 6.50 -23.39 -26.17
N ASP A 208 7.73 -23.52 -25.64
CA ASP A 208 8.08 -23.64 -24.19
C ASP A 208 7.64 -22.43 -23.29
N MET A 209 6.89 -21.47 -23.83
CA MET A 209 6.56 -20.17 -23.21
C MET A 209 5.70 -20.29 -21.94
N LEU A 210 4.73 -21.23 -21.92
CA LEU A 210 3.86 -21.43 -20.76
C LEU A 210 4.60 -22.11 -19.61
N GLN A 211 5.55 -23.01 -19.90
CA GLN A 211 6.38 -23.64 -18.88
C GLN A 211 7.29 -22.61 -18.19
N ASP A 212 8.02 -21.79 -18.95
CA ASP A 212 8.89 -20.76 -18.38
C ASP A 212 8.10 -19.76 -17.51
N MET A 213 6.90 -19.35 -17.95
CA MET A 213 5.98 -18.52 -17.16
C MET A 213 5.58 -19.21 -15.83
N ASP A 214 5.21 -20.49 -15.86
CA ASP A 214 4.80 -21.25 -14.67
C ASP A 214 5.98 -21.43 -13.69
N GLU A 215 7.16 -21.75 -14.19
CA GLU A 215 8.40 -21.89 -13.41
C GLU A 215 8.84 -20.55 -12.78
N ARG A 216 8.78 -19.45 -13.54
CA ARG A 216 9.02 -18.09 -13.03
C ARG A 216 8.07 -17.75 -11.88
N ARG A 217 6.77 -18.04 -12.03
CA ARG A 217 5.78 -17.85 -10.95
C ARG A 217 6.16 -18.65 -9.70
N ILE A 218 6.46 -19.94 -9.84
CA ILE A 218 6.85 -20.80 -8.69
C ILE A 218 8.05 -20.19 -7.97
N LYS A 219 9.08 -19.76 -8.72
CA LYS A 219 10.29 -19.18 -8.16
C LYS A 219 10.04 -17.86 -7.42
N LYS A 220 9.24 -16.95 -7.98
CA LYS A 220 8.89 -15.67 -7.32
C LYS A 220 8.02 -15.88 -6.07
N LEU A 221 7.08 -16.84 -6.11
CA LEU A 221 6.29 -17.20 -4.93
C LEU A 221 7.17 -17.80 -3.82
N ALA A 222 8.11 -18.69 -4.16
CA ALA A 222 9.08 -19.24 -3.21
C ALA A 222 9.99 -18.16 -2.60
N GLN A 223 10.40 -17.16 -3.38
CA GLN A 223 11.11 -15.97 -2.87
C GLN A 223 10.24 -15.18 -1.86
N GLY A 224 8.93 -15.07 -2.11
CA GLY A 224 7.97 -14.46 -1.17
C GLY A 224 7.87 -15.21 0.17
N TYR A 225 8.00 -16.54 0.17
CA TYR A 225 8.07 -17.34 1.42
C TYR A 225 9.36 -17.10 2.21
N VAL A 226 10.49 -16.98 1.52
CA VAL A 226 11.79 -16.69 2.17
C VAL A 226 11.79 -15.27 2.74
N LEU A 227 11.33 -14.29 1.97
CA LEU A 227 11.27 -12.88 2.37
C LEU A 227 10.39 -12.65 3.61
N PHE A 228 9.30 -13.40 3.77
CA PHE A 228 8.48 -13.41 4.98
C PHE A 228 9.30 -13.75 6.23
N ALA A 229 10.05 -14.86 6.21
CA ALA A 229 10.88 -15.30 7.33
C ALA A 229 12.09 -14.39 7.56
N ASP A 230 12.67 -13.84 6.49
CA ASP A 230 13.80 -12.93 6.56
C ASP A 230 13.41 -11.56 7.18
N THR A 231 12.16 -11.09 6.95
CA THR A 231 11.62 -9.86 7.52
C THR A 231 11.51 -9.94 9.05
N GLU A 232 10.96 -11.04 9.59
CA GLU A 232 10.94 -11.31 11.05
C GLU A 232 12.36 -11.45 11.61
N ARG A 233 13.27 -12.14 10.89
CA ARG A 233 14.66 -12.31 11.34
C ARG A 233 15.43 -11.00 11.39
N HIS A 234 15.14 -10.05 10.51
CA HIS A 234 15.85 -8.77 10.42
C HIS A 234 15.71 -7.92 11.69
N VAL A 235 14.56 -7.96 12.36
CA VAL A 235 14.33 -7.17 13.59
C VAL A 235 14.80 -7.85 14.88
N MET A 236 15.10 -9.15 14.85
CA MET A 236 15.55 -9.91 16.03
C MET A 236 16.71 -9.25 16.81
N PRO A 237 17.75 -8.65 16.17
CA PRO A 237 18.82 -7.98 16.89
C PRO A 237 18.38 -6.72 17.65
N ILE A 238 17.31 -6.05 17.22
CA ILE A 238 16.77 -4.86 17.90
C ILE A 238 15.82 -5.29 19.00
N ILE A 239 14.98 -6.31 18.75
CA ILE A 239 14.18 -6.96 19.80
C ILE A 239 15.07 -7.44 20.95
N GLY A 240 16.21 -8.08 20.63
CA GLY A 240 17.20 -8.50 21.63
C GLY A 240 17.70 -7.33 22.49
N LYS A 241 18.02 -6.18 21.88
CA LYS A 241 18.42 -4.97 22.60
C LYS A 241 17.33 -4.44 23.53
N CYS A 242 16.05 -4.47 23.12
CA CYS A 242 14.95 -4.05 23.98
C CYS A 242 14.79 -4.97 25.20
N LEU A 243 14.94 -6.29 25.02
CA LEU A 243 14.93 -7.26 26.12
C LEU A 243 16.12 -7.07 27.06
N GLU A 244 17.32 -6.81 26.52
CA GLU A 244 18.51 -6.43 27.31
C GLU A 244 18.31 -5.11 28.07
N GLY A 245 17.63 -4.13 27.47
CA GLY A 245 17.29 -2.85 28.09
C GLY A 245 16.35 -3.02 29.28
N ILE A 246 15.28 -3.81 29.12
CA ILE A 246 14.34 -4.18 30.21
C ILE A 246 15.08 -4.87 31.35
N ALA A 247 15.94 -5.85 31.05
CA ALA A 247 16.74 -6.53 32.06
C ALA A 247 17.70 -5.56 32.79
N ARG A 248 18.36 -4.66 32.04
CA ARG A 248 19.29 -3.66 32.58
C ARG A 248 18.60 -2.65 33.48
N ALA A 249 17.40 -2.19 33.12
CA ALA A 249 16.58 -1.30 33.95
C ALA A 249 16.33 -1.94 35.32
N GLY A 250 15.96 -3.23 35.37
CA GLY A 250 15.83 -3.99 36.61
C GLY A 250 17.13 -4.06 37.43
N THR A 251 18.28 -4.29 36.80
CA THR A 251 19.58 -4.32 37.50
C THR A 251 20.10 -2.95 37.96
N ASN A 252 19.55 -1.85 37.43
CA ASN A 252 19.94 -0.48 37.80
C ASN A 252 19.20 0.05 39.04
N VAL A 253 18.20 -0.66 39.54
CA VAL A 253 17.49 -0.30 40.78
C VAL A 253 18.44 -0.41 41.97
N ASN A 254 18.46 0.61 42.82
CA ASN A 254 19.37 0.73 43.96
C ASN A 254 18.61 1.20 45.21
N GLU A 255 18.22 0.24 46.04
CA GLU A 255 17.41 0.44 47.24
C GLU A 255 18.09 1.33 48.29
N ARG A 256 19.43 1.31 48.35
CA ARG A 256 20.21 2.16 49.25
C ARG A 256 20.23 3.60 48.79
N ASN A 257 20.46 3.83 47.50
CA ASN A 257 20.44 5.15 46.92
C ASN A 257 19.04 5.78 47.05
N ASP A 258 17.98 5.02 46.77
CA ASP A 258 16.60 5.51 46.89
C ASP A 258 16.26 5.89 48.34
N SER A 259 16.75 5.12 49.32
CA SER A 259 16.64 5.45 50.75
C SER A 259 17.38 6.76 51.10
N VAL A 260 18.58 6.98 50.55
CA VAL A 260 19.34 8.24 50.74
C VAL A 260 18.61 9.41 50.10
N VAL A 261 18.13 9.27 48.86
CA VAL A 261 17.35 10.29 48.14
C VAL A 261 16.09 10.66 48.92
N LEU A 262 15.41 9.68 49.53
CA LEU A 262 14.24 9.93 50.38
C LEU A 262 14.61 10.76 51.62
N ILE A 263 15.70 10.41 52.32
CA ILE A 263 16.22 11.15 53.48
C ILE A 263 16.61 12.58 53.07
N GLU A 264 17.30 12.76 51.95
CA GLU A 264 17.71 14.09 51.48
C GLU A 264 16.54 14.99 51.11
N GLN A 265 15.45 14.43 50.57
CA GLN A 265 14.22 15.17 50.27
C GLN A 265 13.41 15.54 51.52
N HIS A 266 13.44 14.72 52.58
CA HIS A 266 12.54 14.85 53.74
C HIS A 266 13.23 15.21 55.06
N LYS A 267 14.56 15.33 55.09
CA LYS A 267 15.31 15.77 56.29
C LYS A 267 14.82 17.15 56.73
N SER A 268 14.12 17.18 57.87
CA SER A 268 13.53 18.40 58.43
C SER A 268 14.53 19.32 59.12
N GLY A 269 15.76 18.85 59.34
CA GLY A 269 16.78 19.55 60.12
C GLY A 269 16.56 19.50 61.63
N PHE A 270 15.53 18.80 62.12
CA PHE A 270 15.36 18.52 63.54
C PHE A 270 16.41 17.50 64.00
N GLU A 271 17.14 17.86 65.04
CA GLU A 271 17.99 16.92 65.76
C GLU A 271 17.13 15.97 66.61
N ARG A 272 17.67 14.77 66.90
CA ARG A 272 17.01 13.85 67.83
C ARG A 272 16.94 14.52 69.21
N PRO A 273 15.78 14.51 69.90
CA PRO A 273 15.70 15.01 71.28
C PRO A 273 16.77 14.36 72.15
N GLY A 274 17.50 15.19 72.89
CA GLY A 274 18.47 14.73 73.89
C GLY A 274 17.80 14.05 75.08
N ASP A 275 18.61 13.49 75.97
CA ASP A 275 18.12 12.93 77.22
C ASP A 275 17.48 14.04 78.06
N LEU A 276 16.35 13.73 78.70
CA LEU A 276 15.67 14.67 79.59
C LEU A 276 16.49 14.86 80.87
N GLU A 277 16.79 16.11 81.21
CA GLU A 277 17.45 16.44 82.47
C GLU A 277 16.57 16.08 83.67
N PHE A 278 17.20 15.63 84.76
CA PHE A 278 16.50 15.30 86.00
C PHE A 278 16.14 16.58 86.76
N GLU A 279 14.84 16.86 86.88
CA GLU A 279 14.32 17.98 87.67
C GLU A 279 14.38 17.66 89.17
N ASP A 280 15.46 18.05 89.85
CA ASP A 280 15.61 17.90 91.30
C ASP A 280 14.82 18.98 92.08
N TYR A 281 13.59 18.65 92.44
CA TYR A 281 12.71 19.51 93.25
C TYR A 281 13.13 19.63 94.73
N SER A 282 14.16 18.93 95.20
CA SER A 282 14.61 19.01 96.60
C SER A 282 15.39 20.29 96.92
N GLN A 283 15.92 20.96 95.90
CA GLN A 283 16.47 22.32 96.01
C GLN A 283 15.41 23.33 95.53
N GLY A 284 15.13 24.34 96.37
CA GLY A 284 13.94 25.20 96.24
C GLY A 284 13.72 25.78 94.84
N ILE A 285 12.47 25.72 94.38
CA ILE A 285 12.01 25.97 93.01
C ILE A 285 12.63 27.24 92.38
N ASN A 286 13.65 27.04 91.57
CA ASN A 286 13.99 27.97 90.50
C ASN A 286 13.25 27.50 89.24
N ARG A 287 12.30 28.29 88.74
CA ARG A 287 11.59 27.99 87.49
C ARG A 287 12.60 27.94 86.35
N ALA A 288 12.86 26.75 85.83
CA ALA A 288 13.56 26.60 84.56
C ALA A 288 12.79 27.36 83.48
N SER A 289 13.52 28.11 82.65
CA SER A 289 12.94 28.79 81.51
C SER A 289 12.55 27.73 80.49
N SER A 290 11.26 27.60 80.19
CA SER A 290 10.76 26.65 79.19
C SER A 290 11.14 27.13 77.80
N ASP A 291 12.38 26.85 77.39
CA ASP A 291 12.88 27.11 76.04
C ASP A 291 12.32 26.04 75.08
N SER A 292 10.99 26.08 74.90
CA SER A 292 10.24 25.34 73.88
C SER A 292 10.53 25.93 72.49
N SER A 293 11.82 26.04 72.15
CA SER A 293 12.26 26.40 70.82
C SER A 293 12.23 25.14 69.94
N LEU A 294 11.17 25.03 69.14
CA LEU A 294 11.19 24.16 67.96
C LEU A 294 12.31 24.67 67.05
N GLY A 295 13.46 24.00 67.13
CA GLY A 295 14.71 24.45 66.52
C GLY A 295 14.57 24.69 65.02
N THR A 296 14.80 25.94 64.59
CA THR A 296 14.94 26.28 63.18
C THR A 296 16.34 25.87 62.70
N PRO A 297 16.49 25.13 61.59
CA PRO A 297 17.79 24.70 61.12
C PRO A 297 18.61 25.88 60.59
N LYS A 298 19.75 26.15 61.22
CA LYS A 298 20.71 27.17 60.77
C LYS A 298 21.68 26.58 59.76
N GLY A 299 21.47 26.87 58.47
CA GLY A 299 22.49 26.80 57.42
C GLY A 299 22.96 28.21 57.03
N PRO A 300 24.21 28.42 56.58
CA PRO A 300 24.69 29.75 56.21
C PRO A 300 24.17 30.15 54.83
N LEU A 301 23.54 31.33 54.73
CA LEU A 301 23.24 31.97 53.46
C LEU A 301 23.66 33.45 53.52
N GLU A 302 24.62 33.84 52.69
CA GLU A 302 24.99 35.25 52.52
C GLU A 302 23.89 36.05 51.80
N LEU A 303 23.89 37.35 52.04
CA LEU A 303 22.88 38.31 51.61
C LEU A 303 22.75 38.49 50.09
N LEU A 304 21.50 38.52 49.59
CA LEU A 304 21.01 39.67 48.83
C LEU A 304 19.46 39.73 48.74
N GLY A 305 18.86 40.93 48.76
CA GLY A 305 17.60 41.14 48.02
C GLY A 305 16.29 41.53 48.74
N LYS A 306 16.30 42.57 49.59
CA LYS A 306 15.25 43.62 49.71
C LYS A 306 13.73 43.26 49.60
N ASN A 307 13.03 43.54 50.71
CA ASN A 307 11.76 44.31 50.82
C ASN A 307 10.34 43.71 50.58
N LYS A 308 9.53 43.90 51.64
CA LYS A 308 8.10 44.31 51.69
C LYS A 308 6.96 43.25 51.68
N ASN A 309 6.40 43.11 52.89
CA ASN A 309 4.98 43.18 53.25
C ASN A 309 3.95 42.11 52.82
N LYS A 310 3.45 41.46 53.88
CA LYS A 310 2.02 41.21 54.20
C LYS A 310 1.29 39.99 53.63
N THR A 311 1.25 38.97 54.50
CA THR A 311 0.01 38.39 55.04
C THR A 311 -0.77 37.40 54.16
N PHE A 312 -0.51 36.12 54.43
CA PHE A 312 -1.46 35.03 54.23
C PHE A 312 -2.67 35.19 55.18
N ARG A 313 -3.89 34.93 54.69
CA ARG A 313 -5.06 34.56 55.53
C ARG A 313 -5.79 33.39 54.87
N LEU A 314 -5.92 32.30 55.62
CA LEU A 314 -6.85 31.21 55.35
C LEU A 314 -8.01 31.32 56.35
N PHE A 315 -9.26 31.18 55.88
CA PHE A 315 -10.26 30.26 56.44
C PHE A 315 -11.64 30.35 55.74
N ASN A 316 -12.23 29.16 55.53
CA ASN A 316 -13.67 28.82 55.47
C ASN A 316 -14.58 29.10 54.24
N LYS A 317 -15.02 27.95 53.68
CA LYS A 317 -16.41 27.51 53.34
C LYS A 317 -17.23 28.20 52.22
N LYS A 318 -17.41 27.41 51.15
CA LYS A 318 -18.67 27.04 50.44
C LYS A 318 -19.75 28.12 50.13
N SER A 319 -19.91 28.31 48.81
CA SER A 319 -21.16 28.13 48.02
C SER A 319 -21.97 29.33 47.51
N LYS A 320 -22.46 29.13 46.26
CA LYS A 320 -23.54 29.79 45.48
C LYS A 320 -23.27 31.10 44.71
N LEU A 321 -23.64 31.00 43.43
CA LEU A 321 -23.91 31.99 42.37
C LEU A 321 -25.23 32.75 42.67
N PRO A 322 -25.52 33.94 42.06
CA PRO A 322 -25.91 34.01 40.64
C PRO A 322 -25.41 35.24 39.82
N SER A 323 -25.88 35.29 38.57
CA SER A 323 -25.71 36.28 37.48
C SER A 323 -25.94 37.76 37.88
N SER A 324 -25.61 38.81 37.10
CA SER A 324 -25.64 39.04 35.62
C SER A 324 -24.71 40.24 35.24
N SER A 325 -24.67 40.92 34.07
CA SER A 325 -25.37 40.89 32.76
C SER A 325 -24.69 41.80 31.70
N LEU A 326 -24.76 41.41 30.42
CA LEU A 326 -24.88 42.24 29.18
C LEU A 326 -23.72 43.12 28.62
N SER A 327 -23.62 43.03 27.27
CA SER A 327 -22.85 43.80 26.26
C SER A 327 -23.58 45.13 25.88
N PRO A 328 -23.51 45.79 24.66
CA PRO A 328 -22.80 45.52 23.38
C PRO A 328 -22.28 46.77 22.55
N PHE A 329 -21.85 46.52 21.29
CA PHE A 329 -21.64 47.42 20.10
C PHE A 329 -20.35 48.29 20.04
N SER A 330 -19.53 48.31 18.96
CA SER A 330 -19.70 48.67 17.51
C SER A 330 -19.69 50.21 17.29
N THR A 331 -19.06 50.88 16.29
CA THR A 331 -18.72 50.60 14.86
C THR A 331 -17.50 51.42 14.34
N THR A 332 -17.05 51.16 13.10
CA THR A 332 -16.10 51.96 12.26
C THR A 332 -16.70 53.31 11.75
N PRO A 333 -15.94 54.24 11.10
CA PRO A 333 -15.73 54.20 9.63
C PRO A 333 -14.43 54.85 9.05
N THR A 334 -14.16 54.57 7.76
CA THR A 334 -13.21 55.20 6.81
C THR A 334 -13.83 56.42 6.08
N PRO A 335 -13.08 57.33 5.38
CA PRO A 335 -12.73 57.14 3.95
C PRO A 335 -11.40 57.77 3.41
N SER A 336 -11.07 57.45 2.16
CA SER A 336 -9.91 57.91 1.31
C SER A 336 -10.23 59.26 0.58
N PRO A 337 -9.60 59.76 -0.55
CA PRO A 337 -8.87 59.07 -1.66
C PRO A 337 -7.72 59.81 -2.45
N ALA A 338 -7.20 59.12 -3.50
CA ALA A 338 -6.71 59.61 -4.83
C ALA A 338 -5.41 60.49 -4.93
N ASN A 339 -4.44 60.26 -5.83
CA ASN A 339 -4.48 60.12 -7.30
C ASN A 339 -3.14 59.61 -7.93
N GLY A 340 -3.14 59.24 -9.22
CA GLY A 340 -1.99 58.67 -9.96
C GLY A 340 -1.38 59.53 -11.11
N PRO A 341 -1.00 58.95 -12.28
CA PRO A 341 0.38 58.96 -12.82
C PRO A 341 0.56 59.81 -14.12
N PRO A 342 1.72 59.80 -14.86
CA PRO A 342 2.12 58.72 -15.82
C PRO A 342 3.66 58.53 -16.07
N SER A 343 4.03 57.63 -17.00
CA SER A 343 5.38 57.41 -17.61
C SER A 343 5.34 57.72 -19.14
N PRO A 344 6.26 57.28 -20.06
CA PRO A 344 7.68 56.88 -20.04
C PRO A 344 8.52 57.56 -21.18
N LYS A 345 9.82 57.25 -21.41
CA LYS A 345 10.54 57.46 -22.69
C LYS A 345 11.63 56.39 -23.01
N PHE A 346 11.90 56.18 -24.31
CA PHE A 346 12.75 55.11 -24.91
C PHE A 346 14.14 55.59 -25.40
N GLY A 347 15.06 54.64 -25.63
CA GLY A 347 16.29 54.76 -26.45
C GLY A 347 16.87 53.36 -26.78
N ARG A 348 17.43 53.13 -27.98
CA ARG A 348 17.75 51.79 -28.55
C ARG A 348 19.27 51.48 -28.71
N ASP A 349 19.65 50.21 -28.45
CA ASP A 349 20.48 49.24 -29.23
C ASP A 349 21.75 49.63 -30.03
N PRO A 350 22.66 48.67 -30.41
CA PRO A 350 22.93 47.30 -29.88
C PRO A 350 24.44 46.85 -29.84
N LEU A 351 24.66 45.58 -29.46
CA LEU A 351 25.84 44.69 -29.72
C LEU A 351 27.16 44.87 -28.91
N SER A 352 27.35 44.06 -27.85
CA SER A 352 28.60 43.29 -27.65
C SER A 352 28.41 42.02 -26.79
N TYR A 353 28.45 40.89 -27.49
CA TYR A 353 28.95 39.55 -27.15
C TYR A 353 29.51 39.20 -25.74
N CYS A 354 28.89 38.19 -25.15
CA CYS A 354 29.47 36.99 -24.48
C CYS A 354 30.77 37.07 -23.66
N LEU A 355 30.69 36.80 -22.34
CA LEU A 355 31.18 35.53 -21.71
C LEU A 355 31.16 35.56 -20.15
N MET A 356 30.19 34.87 -19.55
CA MET A 356 30.25 34.19 -18.25
C MET A 356 30.21 32.68 -18.56
N GLU A 357 30.68 31.71 -17.76
CA GLU A 357 31.38 31.69 -16.47
C GLU A 357 32.04 30.30 -16.36
N ILE A 358 33.34 30.17 -16.04
CA ILE A 358 33.94 28.83 -15.80
C ILE A 358 34.95 28.82 -14.63
N ASN A 359 34.61 27.98 -13.65
CA ASN A 359 35.47 27.22 -12.71
C ASN A 359 35.97 27.79 -11.35
N LYS A 360 35.58 27.02 -10.31
CA LYS A 360 36.34 26.59 -9.10
C LYS A 360 36.45 27.63 -7.96
N THR A 361 36.35 27.26 -6.68
CA THR A 361 36.99 26.10 -6.03
C THR A 361 36.20 25.53 -4.83
N VAL A 362 36.52 24.27 -4.48
CA VAL A 362 36.04 23.52 -3.30
C VAL A 362 37.08 23.57 -2.17
N LYS A 363 36.67 23.63 -0.89
CA LYS A 363 37.21 22.79 0.21
C LYS A 363 36.38 22.82 1.51
N PRO A 364 36.40 21.76 2.34
CA PRO A 364 35.40 21.51 3.40
C PRO A 364 35.89 21.83 4.83
N ARG A 365 34.97 21.78 5.80
CA ARG A 365 35.28 21.59 7.24
C ARG A 365 34.32 20.60 7.90
N ILE A 366 34.87 19.76 8.77
CA ILE A 366 34.19 18.68 9.48
C ILE A 366 33.53 19.22 10.76
N SER A 367 32.35 18.71 11.10
CA SER A 367 31.74 18.82 12.44
C SER A 367 31.15 17.46 12.83
N SER A 368 31.09 17.18 14.14
CA SER A 368 31.01 15.82 14.69
C SER A 368 29.58 15.30 14.88
N PHE A 369 29.46 13.97 14.97
CA PHE A 369 28.24 13.20 15.18
C PHE A 369 27.32 13.72 16.30
N ARG A 370 26.04 13.96 15.97
CA ARG A 370 24.85 13.73 16.83
C ARG A 370 23.59 13.65 15.96
N THR A 371 22.61 12.87 16.40
CA THR A 371 21.24 12.73 15.84
C THR A 371 21.12 12.33 14.36
N LEU A 372 21.02 11.02 14.10
CA LEU A 372 20.26 10.53 12.95
C LEU A 372 18.77 10.82 13.21
N LYS A 373 18.26 11.92 12.64
CA LYS A 373 16.81 12.13 12.53
C LYS A 373 16.29 11.33 11.33
N ARG A 374 15.39 10.38 11.62
CA ARG A 374 14.22 9.97 10.81
C ARG A 374 14.20 10.56 9.38
N THR A 375 14.72 9.82 8.42
CA THR A 375 14.50 10.06 6.97
C THR A 375 13.35 9.20 6.46
N VAL A 376 12.15 9.51 6.94
CA VAL A 376 10.92 9.34 6.16
C VAL A 376 10.26 10.70 6.20
N SER A 377 10.46 11.47 5.13
CA SER A 377 9.57 12.59 4.83
C SER A 377 8.18 12.00 4.59
N PRO A 378 7.10 12.53 5.17
CA PRO A 378 5.77 12.23 4.68
C PRO A 378 5.73 12.52 3.17
N VAL A 379 5.07 11.66 2.41
CA VAL A 379 4.88 11.83 0.97
C VAL A 379 4.36 13.25 0.71
N ASP A 380 4.99 13.96 -0.24
CA ASP A 380 4.66 15.36 -0.55
C ASP A 380 3.15 15.57 -0.77
N SER A 381 2.70 16.77 -0.37
CA SER A 381 1.30 17.14 -0.11
C SER A 381 0.40 17.28 -1.36
N GLU A 382 0.36 16.26 -2.23
CA GLU A 382 -0.59 16.12 -3.35
C GLU A 382 -1.37 14.79 -3.33
N GLY A 383 -1.46 14.14 -2.16
CA GLY A 383 -2.28 12.95 -1.98
C GLY A 383 -3.78 13.25 -1.92
N PHE A 384 -4.59 12.42 -2.56
CA PHE A 384 -6.07 12.43 -2.47
C PHE A 384 -6.59 11.93 -1.10
N THR A 385 -5.83 12.13 -0.02
CA THR A 385 -6.09 11.65 1.34
C THR A 385 -7.33 12.30 1.97
N HIS A 386 -7.71 13.50 1.50
CA HIS A 386 -8.92 14.21 1.93
C HIS A 386 -10.22 13.68 1.31
N LEU A 387 -10.14 12.76 0.34
CA LEU A 387 -11.31 12.18 -0.32
C LEU A 387 -11.69 10.84 0.31
N PRO A 388 -13.01 10.51 0.37
CA PRO A 388 -13.49 9.18 0.71
C PRO A 388 -12.86 8.10 -0.19
N PRO A 389 -12.72 6.86 0.26
CA PRO A 389 -11.79 5.94 -0.40
C PRO A 389 -12.22 5.52 -1.82
N GLU A 390 -13.52 5.30 -2.07
CA GLU A 390 -14.02 5.14 -3.45
C GLU A 390 -13.69 6.31 -4.38
N GLN A 391 -13.77 7.54 -3.87
CA GLN A 391 -13.42 8.73 -4.64
C GLN A 391 -11.90 8.83 -4.83
N ARG A 392 -11.11 8.41 -3.85
CA ARG A 392 -9.65 8.29 -3.92
C ARG A 392 -9.24 7.29 -5.00
N ARG A 393 -9.78 6.05 -4.97
CA ARG A 393 -9.59 5.02 -6.01
C ARG A 393 -9.93 5.56 -7.40
N LYS A 394 -11.11 6.15 -7.57
CA LYS A 394 -11.55 6.70 -8.87
C LYS A 394 -10.65 7.83 -9.39
N ARG A 395 -10.12 8.69 -8.49
CA ARG A 395 -9.19 9.76 -8.86
C ARG A 395 -7.79 9.27 -9.18
N LEU A 396 -7.31 8.24 -8.46
CA LEU A 396 -6.04 7.58 -8.75
C LEU A 396 -6.11 6.84 -10.09
N GLN A 397 -7.16 6.06 -10.34
CA GLN A 397 -7.37 5.39 -11.62
C GLN A 397 -7.44 6.39 -12.78
N GLN A 398 -8.16 7.51 -12.64
CA GLN A 398 -8.18 8.54 -13.68
C GLN A 398 -6.77 9.10 -13.97
N LYS A 399 -5.93 9.33 -12.95
CA LYS A 399 -4.54 9.75 -13.16
C LYS A 399 -3.70 8.67 -13.84
N ILE A 400 -3.88 7.39 -13.49
CA ILE A 400 -3.23 6.25 -14.15
C ILE A 400 -3.61 6.20 -15.64
N ASP A 401 -4.91 6.33 -15.95
CA ASP A 401 -5.43 6.32 -17.33
C ASP A 401 -4.89 7.52 -18.14
N ASP A 402 -4.90 8.72 -17.55
CA ASP A 402 -4.40 9.95 -18.19
C ASP A 402 -2.89 9.87 -18.48
N ILE A 403 -2.09 9.39 -17.52
CA ILE A 403 -0.63 9.22 -17.68
C ILE A 403 -0.32 8.09 -18.67
N SER A 404 -1.06 6.98 -18.63
CA SER A 404 -0.92 5.88 -19.60
C SER A 404 -1.18 6.35 -21.02
N LYS A 405 -2.20 7.20 -21.21
CA LYS A 405 -2.52 7.80 -22.50
C LYS A 405 -1.45 8.76 -22.99
N GLU A 406 -0.83 9.54 -22.11
CA GLU A 406 0.28 10.42 -22.50
C GLU A 406 1.56 9.64 -22.81
N LEU A 407 1.85 8.58 -22.03
CA LEU A 407 2.96 7.66 -22.26
C LEU A 407 2.83 6.98 -23.63
N GLN A 408 1.63 6.56 -24.03
CA GLN A 408 1.40 5.98 -25.35
C GLN A 408 1.72 6.97 -26.48
N LYS A 409 1.38 8.26 -26.35
CA LYS A 409 1.74 9.27 -27.37
C LYS A 409 3.25 9.44 -27.52
N GLU A 410 3.99 9.46 -26.41
CA GLU A 410 5.46 9.56 -26.46
C GLU A 410 6.10 8.29 -27.04
N ILE A 411 5.51 7.10 -26.82
CA ILE A 411 5.91 5.86 -27.51
C ILE A 411 5.66 5.98 -29.03
N ASP A 412 4.47 6.38 -29.44
CA ASP A 412 4.11 6.56 -30.85
C ASP A 412 5.01 7.61 -31.54
N GLN A 413 5.34 8.70 -30.83
CA GLN A 413 6.28 9.74 -31.26
C GLN A 413 7.71 9.19 -31.37
N SER A 414 8.15 8.35 -30.44
CA SER A 414 9.46 7.69 -30.49
C SER A 414 9.60 6.80 -31.72
N GLU A 415 8.57 5.99 -32.02
CA GLU A 415 8.53 5.18 -33.24
C GLU A 415 8.55 6.03 -34.51
N ALA A 416 7.80 7.13 -34.55
CA ALA A 416 7.77 8.04 -35.70
C ALA A 416 9.14 8.70 -35.94
N LEU A 417 9.82 9.14 -34.87
CA LEU A 417 11.18 9.68 -34.94
C LEU A 417 12.19 8.62 -35.41
N GLY A 418 12.05 7.37 -34.96
CA GLY A 418 12.86 6.24 -35.46
C GLY A 418 12.67 6.02 -36.97
N LYS A 419 11.41 5.96 -37.44
CA LYS A 419 11.08 5.83 -38.86
C LYS A 419 11.59 7.02 -39.69
N MET A 420 11.55 8.24 -39.17
CA MET A 420 12.13 9.43 -39.84
C MET A 420 13.66 9.36 -39.92
N LYS A 421 14.34 8.95 -38.85
CA LYS A 421 15.80 8.75 -38.81
C LYS A 421 16.24 7.74 -39.86
N ASP A 422 15.55 6.60 -39.97
CA ASP A 422 15.78 5.59 -41.00
C ASP A 422 15.64 6.14 -42.44
N VAL A 423 14.69 7.04 -42.68
CA VAL A 423 14.47 7.67 -43.99
C VAL A 423 15.61 8.64 -44.32
N TYR A 424 16.07 9.43 -43.35
CA TYR A 424 17.20 10.36 -43.53
C TYR A 424 18.52 9.59 -43.74
N GLU A 425 18.74 8.47 -43.02
CA GLU A 425 19.94 7.63 -43.20
C GLU A 425 19.97 6.96 -44.58
N LYS A 426 18.83 6.53 -45.10
CA LYS A 426 18.72 5.88 -46.42
C LYS A 426 18.70 6.87 -47.58
N ASN A 427 18.37 8.15 -47.34
CA ASN A 427 18.17 9.14 -48.40
C ASN A 427 18.63 10.56 -47.96
N PRO A 428 19.95 10.87 -48.02
CA PRO A 428 20.52 12.10 -47.45
C PRO A 428 19.97 13.43 -47.99
N GLN A 429 19.28 13.42 -49.13
CA GLN A 429 18.59 14.59 -49.69
C GLN A 429 17.27 14.94 -48.96
N MET A 430 16.75 14.04 -48.12
CA MET A 430 15.49 14.24 -47.37
C MET A 430 15.71 14.90 -46.00
N GLY A 431 16.93 14.86 -45.46
CA GLY A 431 17.27 15.44 -44.16
C GLY A 431 18.54 14.83 -43.55
N ASP A 432 19.03 15.44 -42.47
CA ASP A 432 20.17 14.95 -41.69
C ASP A 432 19.69 14.12 -40.48
N PRO A 433 20.06 12.84 -40.34
CA PRO A 433 19.71 12.02 -39.18
C PRO A 433 20.12 12.65 -37.84
N ALA A 434 21.22 13.40 -37.80
CA ALA A 434 21.71 14.03 -36.57
C ALA A 434 20.78 15.15 -36.06
N SER A 435 19.98 15.78 -36.94
CA SER A 435 19.03 16.82 -36.53
C SER A 435 17.87 16.29 -35.69
N LEU A 436 17.60 14.98 -35.72
CA LEU A 436 16.54 14.33 -34.93
C LEU A 436 17.02 13.89 -33.53
N ALA A 437 18.33 13.80 -33.30
CA ALA A 437 18.90 13.33 -32.03
C ALA A 437 18.41 14.09 -30.78
N PRO A 438 18.23 15.43 -30.80
CA PRO A 438 17.67 16.15 -29.65
C PRO A 438 16.22 15.76 -29.34
N GLN A 439 15.37 15.57 -30.36
CA GLN A 439 13.97 15.16 -30.17
C GLN A 439 13.88 13.71 -29.68
N ILE A 440 14.69 12.80 -30.23
CA ILE A 440 14.77 11.41 -29.75
C ILE A 440 15.17 11.36 -28.27
N THR A 441 16.17 12.17 -27.88
CA THR A 441 16.62 12.26 -26.48
C THR A 441 15.53 12.83 -25.57
N GLN A 442 14.82 13.88 -26.00
CA GLN A 442 13.75 14.48 -25.21
C GLN A 442 12.56 13.52 -25.03
N THR A 443 12.11 12.86 -26.09
CA THR A 443 11.03 11.85 -26.02
C THR A 443 11.42 10.67 -25.14
N ALA A 444 12.68 10.20 -25.20
CA ALA A 444 13.17 9.17 -24.29
C ALA A 444 13.11 9.60 -22.81
N GLN A 445 13.51 10.84 -22.49
CA GLN A 445 13.40 11.38 -21.12
C GLN A 445 11.94 11.57 -20.67
N ASN A 446 11.05 11.98 -21.58
CA ASN A 446 9.62 12.13 -21.30
C ASN A 446 8.96 10.78 -21.00
N MET A 447 9.27 9.74 -21.78
CA MET A 447 8.80 8.36 -21.53
C MET A 447 9.25 7.86 -20.15
N GLU A 448 10.52 8.07 -19.78
CA GLU A 448 11.04 7.62 -18.48
C GLU A 448 10.35 8.33 -17.31
N ARG A 449 10.14 9.66 -17.41
CA ARG A 449 9.39 10.44 -16.42
C ARG A 449 7.94 9.92 -16.28
N LEU A 450 7.26 9.70 -17.40
CA LEU A 450 5.87 9.22 -17.41
C LEU A 450 5.76 7.78 -16.86
N ARG A 451 6.72 6.90 -17.13
CA ARG A 451 6.81 5.56 -16.51
C ARG A 451 6.99 5.64 -14.99
N GLY A 452 7.86 6.54 -14.52
CA GLY A 452 8.07 6.78 -13.09
C GLY A 452 6.82 7.34 -12.39
N GLU A 453 6.13 8.29 -13.01
CA GLU A 453 4.87 8.85 -12.51
C GLU A 453 3.74 7.81 -12.52
N LEU A 454 3.63 6.99 -13.58
CA LEU A 454 2.65 5.90 -13.67
C LEU A 454 2.83 4.91 -12.52
N ASN A 455 4.04 4.38 -12.34
CA ASN A 455 4.36 3.44 -11.27
C ASN A 455 4.09 4.04 -9.86
N LYS A 456 4.31 5.35 -9.67
CA LYS A 456 3.97 6.03 -8.40
C LYS A 456 2.45 6.02 -8.13
N TYR A 457 1.62 6.25 -9.14
CA TYR A 457 0.17 6.24 -8.98
C TYR A 457 -0.42 4.82 -8.94
N GLU A 458 0.12 3.86 -9.70
CA GLU A 458 -0.22 2.43 -9.60
C GLU A 458 -0.01 1.90 -8.19
N VAL A 459 1.18 2.12 -7.61
CA VAL A 459 1.49 1.73 -6.22
C VAL A 459 0.51 2.39 -5.24
N SER A 460 0.21 3.68 -5.41
CA SER A 460 -0.75 4.41 -4.57
C SER A 460 -2.19 3.91 -4.68
N ALA A 461 -2.62 3.49 -5.88
CA ALA A 461 -3.92 2.87 -6.11
C ALA A 461 -4.01 1.51 -5.42
N ILE A 462 -2.98 0.67 -5.58
CA ILE A 462 -2.87 -0.64 -4.92
C ILE A 462 -2.92 -0.48 -3.39
N TYR A 463 -2.18 0.46 -2.81
CA TYR A 463 -2.29 0.77 -1.36
C TYR A 463 -3.72 1.14 -0.95
N THR A 464 -4.43 1.93 -1.77
CA THR A 464 -5.80 2.34 -1.47
C THR A 464 -6.76 1.14 -1.56
N GLU A 465 -6.66 0.31 -2.59
CA GLU A 465 -7.44 -0.94 -2.68
C GLU A 465 -7.19 -1.88 -1.50
N PHE A 466 -5.97 -1.89 -0.93
CA PHE A 466 -5.66 -2.66 0.27
C PHE A 466 -6.23 -2.06 1.57
N ASP A 467 -6.20 -0.74 1.75
CA ASP A 467 -6.74 -0.01 2.91
C ASP A 467 -8.27 -0.20 3.02
N ASP A 468 -8.96 -0.13 1.87
CA ASP A 468 -10.42 -0.04 1.79
C ASP A 468 -11.15 -1.36 2.08
N GLU A 469 -10.47 -2.51 2.03
CA GLU A 469 -11.01 -3.80 2.52
C GLU A 469 -11.06 -3.85 4.06
N PHE A 470 -10.52 -2.85 4.77
CA PHE A 470 -10.34 -2.88 6.22
C PHE A 470 -11.07 -1.75 7.00
N GLU A 471 -11.57 -0.70 6.33
CA GLU A 471 -12.36 0.36 6.98
C GLU A 471 -13.78 -0.10 7.40
N GLU A 472 -14.26 -1.29 6.99
CA GLU A 472 -15.61 -1.77 7.32
C GLU A 472 -15.78 -2.20 8.80
N GLU A 473 -14.70 -2.30 9.60
CA GLU A 473 -14.77 -2.73 11.02
C GLU A 473 -14.00 -1.85 12.04
N GLU A 474 -13.69 -0.56 11.77
CA GLU A 474 -13.38 0.36 12.88
C GLU A 474 -14.69 0.82 13.56
N LEU A 475 -15.13 0.02 14.55
CA LEU A 475 -16.32 0.25 15.38
C LEU A 475 -16.43 1.73 15.85
N ALA A 476 -17.23 2.52 15.14
CA ALA A 476 -17.31 3.98 15.31
C ALA A 476 -17.48 4.39 16.77
N ALA A 477 -16.70 5.36 17.23
CA ALA A 477 -16.68 5.76 18.64
C ALA A 477 -18.05 6.32 19.07
N PRO A 478 -18.59 5.95 20.27
CA PRO A 478 -19.86 6.46 20.73
C PRO A 478 -19.93 7.99 20.83
N ILE A 479 -20.87 8.58 20.10
CA ILE A 479 -21.16 10.02 20.11
C ILE A 479 -22.04 10.44 21.29
N GLY A 480 -22.60 9.47 22.04
CA GLY A 480 -23.41 9.75 23.23
C GLY A 480 -23.86 8.51 23.98
N GLN A 481 -24.82 8.71 24.88
CA GLN A 481 -25.59 7.66 25.55
C GLN A 481 -27.08 7.92 25.38
N CYS A 482 -27.88 6.86 25.40
CA CYS A 482 -29.33 6.99 25.46
C CYS A 482 -29.91 6.04 26.52
N THR A 483 -31.07 6.42 27.06
CA THR A 483 -31.87 5.57 27.95
C THR A 483 -33.20 5.28 27.29
N ALA A 484 -33.53 4.01 27.13
CA ALA A 484 -34.79 3.56 26.56
C ALA A 484 -35.99 4.00 27.42
N LEU A 485 -36.98 4.61 26.79
CA LEU A 485 -38.23 5.07 27.41
C LEU A 485 -39.33 4.01 27.34
N TYR A 486 -39.23 3.08 26.40
CA TYR A 486 -40.22 2.00 26.19
C TYR A 486 -39.52 0.74 25.72
N ASN A 487 -40.15 -0.42 25.97
CA ASN A 487 -39.72 -1.68 25.38
C ASN A 487 -39.88 -1.66 23.86
N PHE A 488 -38.88 -2.16 23.13
CA PHE A 488 -38.92 -2.33 21.68
C PHE A 488 -38.35 -3.72 21.31
N PRO A 489 -39.09 -4.57 20.55
CA PRO A 489 -38.71 -5.98 20.36
C PRO A 489 -37.63 -6.23 19.30
N GLY A 490 -37.26 -5.25 18.47
CA GLY A 490 -36.18 -5.41 17.47
C GLY A 490 -36.43 -6.50 16.42
N SER A 491 -37.65 -6.61 15.90
CA SER A 491 -38.07 -7.71 15.01
C SER A 491 -37.79 -7.50 13.52
N SER A 492 -37.14 -6.39 13.14
CA SER A 492 -36.80 -6.02 11.76
C SER A 492 -35.29 -6.12 11.52
N GLU A 493 -34.90 -6.42 10.28
CA GLU A 493 -33.50 -6.47 9.87
C GLU A 493 -32.79 -5.14 10.18
N GLY A 494 -31.60 -5.23 10.79
CA GLY A 494 -30.83 -4.08 11.26
C GLY A 494 -31.31 -3.41 12.57
N THR A 495 -32.44 -3.83 13.14
CA THR A 495 -32.93 -3.27 14.42
C THR A 495 -32.49 -4.09 15.63
N ILE A 496 -32.28 -3.43 16.76
CA ILE A 496 -31.88 -4.07 18.03
C ILE A 496 -33.02 -3.94 19.05
N SER A 497 -33.30 -5.02 19.78
CA SER A 497 -34.29 -4.98 20.86
C SER A 497 -33.79 -4.12 22.02
N MET A 498 -34.68 -3.47 22.78
CA MET A 498 -34.32 -2.78 24.03
C MET A 498 -35.45 -2.87 25.07
N GLN A 499 -35.09 -2.82 26.35
CA GLN A 499 -36.04 -2.76 27.47
C GLN A 499 -36.15 -1.35 28.05
N GLU A 500 -37.33 -0.99 28.57
CA GLU A 500 -37.55 0.28 29.27
C GLU A 500 -36.55 0.45 30.43
N GLY A 501 -35.83 1.59 30.45
CA GLY A 501 -34.74 1.87 31.38
C GLY A 501 -33.36 1.33 30.97
N GLU A 502 -33.22 0.59 29.87
CA GLU A 502 -31.93 0.12 29.36
C GLU A 502 -31.06 1.30 28.87
N VAL A 503 -29.77 1.29 29.23
CA VAL A 503 -28.79 2.32 28.83
C VAL A 503 -27.91 1.78 27.71
N LEU A 504 -27.87 2.49 26.59
CA LEU A 504 -27.15 2.12 25.37
C LEU A 504 -26.23 3.26 24.93
N PHE A 505 -25.20 2.95 24.15
CA PHE A 505 -24.29 3.93 23.57
C PHE A 505 -24.77 4.37 22.20
N VAL A 506 -24.89 5.68 21.96
CA VAL A 506 -25.30 6.20 20.64
C VAL A 506 -24.09 6.21 19.71
N VAL A 507 -24.23 5.61 18.53
CA VAL A 507 -23.21 5.54 17.48
C VAL A 507 -23.53 6.54 16.36
N GLU A 508 -24.81 6.66 15.99
CA GLU A 508 -25.28 7.59 14.96
C GLU A 508 -26.59 8.25 15.43
N GLU A 509 -26.68 9.57 15.27
CA GLU A 509 -27.87 10.37 15.59
C GLU A 509 -28.89 10.33 14.44
N ASP A 510 -30.17 10.41 14.80
CA ASP A 510 -31.29 10.56 13.87
C ASP A 510 -31.11 11.77 12.93
N LYS A 511 -31.10 11.50 11.63
CA LYS A 511 -30.95 12.52 10.58
C LYS A 511 -32.29 13.06 10.06
N GLY A 512 -33.40 12.73 10.73
CA GLY A 512 -34.77 13.05 10.36
C GLY A 512 -35.56 11.86 9.80
N ASP A 513 -35.05 10.64 9.93
CA ASP A 513 -35.71 9.40 9.50
C ASP A 513 -36.40 8.65 10.65
N GLY A 514 -36.19 9.07 11.90
CA GLY A 514 -36.83 8.51 13.09
C GLY A 514 -36.04 7.40 13.77
N TRP A 515 -34.80 7.11 13.32
CA TRP A 515 -34.00 6.00 13.82
C TRP A 515 -32.64 6.47 14.36
N THR A 516 -32.24 5.89 15.50
CA THR A 516 -30.93 6.13 16.13
C THR A 516 -30.15 4.82 16.14
N ARG A 517 -28.87 4.83 15.71
CA ARG A 517 -27.99 3.65 15.77
C ARG A 517 -27.33 3.58 17.13
N VAL A 518 -27.46 2.44 17.81
CA VAL A 518 -26.97 2.25 19.17
C VAL A 518 -26.16 0.96 19.31
N ARG A 519 -25.22 0.96 20.28
CA ARG A 519 -24.33 -0.15 20.63
C ARG A 519 -24.49 -0.55 22.09
N ARG A 520 -24.48 -1.85 22.37
CA ARG A 520 -24.37 -2.42 23.73
C ARG A 520 -22.91 -2.64 24.15
N ASN A 521 -22.69 -2.79 25.46
CA ASN A 521 -21.36 -3.04 26.02
C ASN A 521 -20.75 -4.42 25.64
N ASN A 522 -21.53 -5.33 25.03
CA ASN A 522 -21.05 -6.60 24.47
C ASN A 522 -20.68 -6.52 22.98
N GLY A 523 -20.89 -5.36 22.32
CA GLY A 523 -20.61 -5.15 20.90
C GLY A 523 -21.85 -5.17 20.00
N ASP A 524 -23.00 -5.65 20.46
CA ASP A 524 -24.22 -5.70 19.63
C ASP A 524 -24.65 -4.30 19.19
N GLU A 525 -24.92 -4.13 17.89
CA GLU A 525 -25.40 -2.89 17.29
C GLU A 525 -26.73 -3.08 16.57
N GLY A 526 -27.49 -1.98 16.49
CA GLY A 526 -28.62 -1.86 15.58
C GLY A 526 -29.37 -0.55 15.75
N TYR A 527 -30.43 -0.39 14.99
CA TYR A 527 -31.30 0.79 15.04
C TYR A 527 -32.43 0.61 16.07
N ILE A 528 -32.73 1.68 16.79
CA ILE A 528 -33.90 1.85 17.65
C ILE A 528 -34.71 3.07 17.21
N PRO A 529 -36.04 3.13 17.46
CA PRO A 529 -36.81 4.34 17.21
C PRO A 529 -36.32 5.48 18.12
N THR A 530 -35.95 6.62 17.55
CA THR A 530 -35.43 7.78 18.31
C THR A 530 -36.43 8.28 19.35
N SER A 531 -37.72 8.25 18.99
CA SER A 531 -38.82 8.64 19.88
C SER A 531 -39.02 7.71 21.09
N TYR A 532 -38.34 6.55 21.12
CA TYR A 532 -38.40 5.57 22.21
C TYR A 532 -37.18 5.67 23.14
N ALA A 533 -36.30 6.67 22.99
CA ALA A 533 -35.15 6.86 23.87
C ALA A 533 -34.89 8.34 24.21
N THR A 534 -34.37 8.59 25.42
CA THR A 534 -33.80 9.90 25.79
C THR A 534 -32.33 9.90 25.45
N ILE A 535 -31.90 10.73 24.49
CA ILE A 535 -30.52 10.80 24.00
C ILE A 535 -29.75 11.94 24.69
N THR A 536 -28.51 11.66 25.08
CA THR A 536 -27.53 12.63 25.61
C THR A 536 -26.23 12.48 24.83
N LEU A 537 -25.91 13.46 23.98
CA LEU A 537 -24.68 13.48 23.20
C LEU A 537 -23.49 14.00 24.02
N ASN A 538 -22.31 13.46 23.72
CA ASN A 538 -21.02 13.96 24.23
C ASN A 538 -20.71 15.29 23.53
N LYS A 539 -20.46 16.35 24.31
CA LYS A 539 -20.11 17.70 23.82
C LYS A 539 -18.60 17.94 23.80
#